data_AF-A0A7Z2T2J3-F1
#
_entry.id   AF-A0A7Z2T2J3-F1
#
_cell.length_a   1.000
_cell.length_b   1.000
_cell.length_c   1.000
_cell.angle_alpha   90.00
_cell.angle_beta   90.00
_cell.angle_gamma   90.00
#
_symmetry.space_group_name_H-M   'P 1'
#
loop_
_entity.id
_entity.type
_entity.pdbx_description
1 polymer ?
#
loop_
_entity_poly.entity_id
_entity_poly.type
_entity_poly.pdbx_seq_one_letter_code
_entity_poly.pdbx_strand_id
1 'polypeptide(L)'
;MKKLLLVTAIIIGSIGTAQADVFSEAVKTGANAGAAEYCLDRHAGDNKSKWRLLKVKTTKAYGDLNKEERTKALIARKAAEDGEYLGDKLDGKRCNSLRKMMYVKY
;
A
#
# COMPACT_ATOMS: atom_id res chain seq x y z
N MET A 1 13.97 59.00 18.92
CA MET A 1 13.26 57.81 19.46
C MET A 1 13.34 56.70 18.41
N LYS A 2 14.07 55.61 18.73
CA LYS A 2 14.45 54.52 17.81
C LYS A 2 13.21 53.67 17.45
N LYS A 3 12.91 53.53 16.16
CA LYS A 3 11.91 52.58 15.65
C LYS A 3 12.55 51.18 15.61
N LEU A 4 12.12 50.31 16.51
CA LEU A 4 12.55 48.91 16.57
C LEU A 4 11.69 48.10 15.60
N LEU A 5 12.25 47.73 14.45
CA LEU A 5 11.63 46.80 13.51
C LEU A 5 11.89 45.37 14.00
N LEU A 6 10.88 44.75 14.61
CA LEU A 6 10.85 43.32 14.90
C LEU A 6 10.56 42.56 13.61
N VAL A 7 11.60 41.95 13.03
CA VAL A 7 11.46 40.98 11.93
C VAL A 7 11.33 39.60 12.58
N THR A 8 10.09 39.15 12.78
CA THR A 8 9.79 37.78 13.21
C THR A 8 9.89 36.88 11.98
N ALA A 9 11.04 36.22 11.80
CA ALA A 9 11.22 35.20 10.77
C ALA A 9 10.38 33.97 11.14
N ILE A 10 9.22 33.83 10.51
CA ILE A 10 8.42 32.60 10.57
C ILE A 10 9.12 31.57 9.67
N ILE A 11 9.85 30.64 10.28
CA ILE A 11 10.33 29.44 9.59
C ILE A 11 9.11 28.55 9.39
N ILE A 12 8.45 28.69 8.23
CA ILE A 12 7.43 27.74 7.79
C ILE A 12 8.19 26.48 7.35
N GLY A 13 8.42 25.57 8.30
CA GLY A 13 8.99 24.26 8.04
C GLY A 13 8.17 23.54 6.98
N SER A 14 8.79 23.28 5.84
CA SER A 14 8.18 22.61 4.69
C SER A 14 8.03 21.12 4.98
N ILE A 15 7.00 20.72 5.73
CA ILE A 15 6.61 19.30 5.89
C ILE A 15 5.82 18.88 4.65
N GLY A 16 6.45 18.90 3.47
CA GLY A 16 5.73 18.85 2.18
C GLY A 16 5.91 17.60 1.34
N THR A 17 6.94 16.77 1.55
CA THR A 17 7.35 15.81 0.50
C THR A 17 7.38 14.34 0.93
N ALA A 18 7.31 14.01 2.22
CA ALA A 18 7.47 12.62 2.68
C ALA A 18 6.19 11.76 2.62
N GLN A 19 5.00 12.36 2.51
CA GLN A 19 3.73 11.60 2.55
C GLN A 19 3.26 11.08 1.18
N ALA A 20 3.76 11.62 0.06
CA ALA A 20 3.34 11.16 -1.28
C ALA A 20 3.91 9.79 -1.65
N ASP A 21 5.12 9.47 -1.19
CA ASP A 21 5.84 8.24 -1.59
C ASP A 21 5.20 6.96 -1.03
N VAL A 22 4.55 7.05 0.15
CA VAL A 22 3.86 5.93 0.82
C VAL A 22 2.55 5.54 0.11
N PHE A 23 1.98 6.42 -0.74
CA PHE A 23 0.77 6.13 -1.52
C PHE A 23 1.01 5.91 -3.01
N SER A 24 2.27 5.76 -3.42
CA SER A 24 2.61 5.49 -4.83
C SER A 24 1.95 4.21 -5.35
N GLU A 25 1.68 4.15 -6.65
CA GLU A 25 1.07 2.96 -7.27
C GLU A 25 1.94 1.70 -7.13
N ALA A 26 3.27 1.86 -7.02
CA ALA A 26 4.19 0.78 -6.70
C ALA A 26 3.89 0.20 -5.30
N VAL A 27 3.76 1.06 -4.27
CA VAL A 27 3.44 0.63 -2.90
C VAL A 27 2.10 -0.10 -2.85
N LYS A 28 1.07 0.41 -3.51
CA LYS A 28 -0.24 -0.27 -3.61
C LYS A 28 -0.13 -1.62 -4.33
N THR A 29 0.70 -1.71 -5.37
CA THR A 29 0.93 -2.97 -6.09
C THR A 29 1.58 -4.02 -5.18
N GLY A 30 2.56 -3.61 -4.37
CA GLY A 30 3.14 -4.47 -3.33
C GLY A 30 2.12 -4.91 -2.29
N ALA A 31 1.37 -3.96 -1.70
CA ALA A 31 0.33 -4.25 -0.72
C ALA A 31 -0.74 -5.19 -1.28
N ASN A 32 -1.14 -5.03 -2.54
CA ASN A 32 -2.11 -5.90 -3.20
C ASN A 32 -1.59 -7.33 -3.36
N ALA A 33 -0.31 -7.50 -3.71
CA ALA A 33 0.33 -8.81 -3.80
C ALA A 33 0.34 -9.51 -2.43
N GLY A 34 0.75 -8.81 -1.38
CA GLY A 34 0.78 -9.38 -0.03
C GLY A 34 -0.60 -9.67 0.53
N ALA A 35 -1.57 -8.77 0.34
CA ALA A 35 -2.94 -9.00 0.80
C ALA A 35 -3.62 -10.16 0.06
N ALA A 36 -3.33 -10.37 -1.22
CA ALA A 36 -3.84 -11.53 -1.94
C ALA A 36 -3.31 -12.85 -1.34
N GLU A 37 -2.05 -12.88 -0.89
CA GLU A 37 -1.48 -14.03 -0.16
C GLU A 37 -2.21 -14.23 1.18
N TYR A 38 -2.22 -13.21 2.03
CA TYR A 38 -2.80 -13.28 3.36
C TYR A 38 -4.28 -13.69 3.32
N CYS A 39 -5.06 -13.04 2.45
CA CYS A 39 -6.49 -13.29 2.33
C CYS A 39 -6.79 -14.66 1.70
N LEU A 40 -5.94 -15.18 0.80
CA LEU A 40 -6.06 -16.53 0.29
C LEU A 40 -5.92 -17.56 1.42
N ASP A 41 -4.92 -17.37 2.28
CA ASP A 41 -4.58 -18.36 3.31
C ASP A 41 -5.53 -18.32 4.49
N ARG A 42 -5.97 -17.13 4.90
CA ARG A 42 -6.72 -16.93 6.16
C ARG A 42 -8.21 -16.66 5.98
N HIS A 43 -8.63 -16.13 4.83
CA HIS A 43 -9.99 -15.60 4.64
C HIS A 43 -10.64 -15.99 3.31
N ALA A 44 -10.12 -16.98 2.58
CA ALA A 44 -10.62 -17.30 1.26
C ALA A 44 -12.05 -17.87 1.26
N GLY A 45 -12.37 -18.74 2.22
CA GLY A 45 -13.62 -19.52 2.22
C GLY A 45 -13.91 -20.11 0.83
N ASP A 46 -15.14 -19.96 0.37
CA ASP A 46 -15.60 -20.44 -0.95
C ASP A 46 -14.97 -19.67 -2.14
N ASN A 47 -14.29 -18.55 -1.88
CA ASN A 47 -13.64 -17.75 -2.91
C ASN A 47 -12.17 -18.17 -3.14
N LYS A 48 -11.77 -19.38 -2.75
CA LYS A 48 -10.38 -19.86 -2.88
C LYS A 48 -9.83 -19.83 -4.31
N SER A 49 -10.62 -20.27 -5.30
CA SER A 49 -10.22 -20.21 -6.72
C SER A 49 -10.00 -18.78 -7.18
N LYS A 50 -10.87 -17.88 -6.73
CA LYS A 50 -10.82 -16.46 -7.04
C LYS A 50 -9.56 -15.79 -6.47
N TRP A 51 -9.26 -16.07 -5.20
CA TRP A 51 -8.05 -15.59 -4.56
C TRP A 51 -6.77 -16.14 -5.18
N ARG A 52 -6.74 -17.41 -5.62
CA ARG A 52 -5.60 -17.97 -6.35
C ARG A 52 -5.33 -17.20 -7.64
N LEU A 53 -6.36 -16.85 -8.40
CA LEU A 53 -6.19 -16.03 -9.60
C LEU A 53 -5.63 -14.65 -9.25
N LEU A 54 -6.20 -13.99 -8.23
CA LEU A 54 -5.72 -12.68 -7.78
C LEU A 54 -4.26 -12.75 -7.33
N LYS A 55 -3.86 -13.75 -6.52
CA LYS A 55 -2.47 -13.97 -6.11
C LYS A 55 -1.52 -14.03 -7.31
N VAL A 56 -1.87 -14.80 -8.33
CA VAL A 56 -1.04 -14.92 -9.54
C VAL A 56 -0.92 -13.56 -10.25
N LYS A 57 -2.04 -12.87 -10.46
CA LYS A 57 -2.04 -11.58 -11.17
C LYS A 57 -1.34 -10.46 -10.40
N THR A 58 -1.57 -10.35 -9.10
CA THR A 58 -0.94 -9.33 -8.25
C THR A 58 0.56 -9.61 -8.07
N THR A 59 0.97 -10.87 -7.94
CA THR A 59 2.38 -11.27 -7.92
C THR A 59 3.07 -10.93 -9.24
N LYS A 60 2.41 -11.19 -10.38
CA LYS A 60 2.92 -10.79 -11.69
C LYS A 60 3.09 -9.27 -11.77
N ALA A 61 2.07 -8.48 -11.41
CA ALA A 61 2.16 -7.03 -11.44
C ALA A 61 3.28 -6.47 -10.55
N TYR A 62 3.48 -7.06 -9.36
CA TYR A 62 4.64 -6.74 -8.53
C TYR A 62 5.98 -7.10 -9.20
N GLY A 63 6.03 -8.25 -9.89
CA GLY A 63 7.17 -8.72 -10.67
C GLY A 63 7.42 -7.95 -11.97
N ASP A 64 6.48 -7.12 -12.42
CA ASP A 64 6.63 -6.25 -13.59
C ASP A 64 7.13 -4.84 -13.21
N LEU A 65 7.11 -4.47 -11.92
CA LEU A 65 7.68 -3.21 -11.43
C LEU A 65 9.19 -3.14 -11.71
N ASN A 66 9.70 -1.94 -11.99
CA ASN A 66 11.14 -1.73 -12.12
C ASN A 66 11.85 -1.97 -10.76
N LYS A 67 13.18 -2.04 -10.77
CA LYS A 67 13.96 -2.39 -9.56
C LYS A 67 13.71 -1.44 -8.38
N GLU A 68 13.64 -0.13 -8.64
CA GLU A 68 13.44 0.88 -7.61
C GLU A 68 12.02 0.80 -7.03
N GLU A 69 11.01 0.77 -7.90
CA GLU A 69 9.60 0.63 -7.53
C GLU A 69 9.35 -0.65 -6.73
N ARG A 70 9.93 -1.76 -7.18
CA ARG A 70 9.79 -3.06 -6.50
C ARG A 70 10.40 -3.03 -5.11
N THR A 71 11.51 -2.31 -4.94
CA THR A 71 12.16 -2.12 -3.63
C THR A 71 11.26 -1.31 -2.70
N LYS A 72 10.67 -0.20 -3.18
CA LYS A 72 9.69 0.59 -2.41
C LYS A 72 8.45 -0.23 -2.05
N ALA A 73 7.96 -1.02 -3.00
CA ALA A 73 6.77 -1.86 -2.85
C ALA A 73 6.98 -3.06 -1.90
N LEU A 74 8.22 -3.50 -1.68
CA LEU A 74 8.54 -4.68 -0.89
C LEU A 74 8.06 -4.55 0.57
N ILE A 75 8.23 -3.36 1.16
CA ILE A 75 7.85 -3.12 2.55
C ILE A 75 6.34 -3.30 2.73
N ALA A 76 5.53 -2.68 1.87
CA ALA A 76 4.08 -2.80 1.94
C ALA A 76 3.57 -4.19 1.56
N ARG A 77 4.27 -4.89 0.66
CA ARG A 77 3.99 -6.31 0.40
C ARG A 77 4.17 -7.13 1.68
N LYS A 78 5.29 -6.98 2.37
CA LYS A 78 5.59 -7.73 3.60
C LYS A 78 4.58 -7.43 4.71
N ALA A 79 4.28 -6.16 4.95
CA ALA A 79 3.25 -5.77 5.90
C ALA A 79 1.90 -6.45 5.59
N ALA A 80 1.50 -6.50 4.31
CA ALA A 80 0.24 -7.11 3.91
C ALA A 80 0.27 -8.65 3.98
N GLU A 81 1.40 -9.30 3.70
CA GLU A 81 1.61 -10.74 3.96
C GLU A 81 1.45 -11.08 5.45
N ASP A 82 1.81 -10.14 6.33
CA ASP A 82 1.69 -10.26 7.79
C ASP A 82 0.32 -9.81 8.34
N GLY A 83 -0.59 -9.35 7.47
CA GLY A 83 -1.97 -8.99 7.85
C GLY A 83 -2.24 -7.51 8.01
N GLU A 84 -1.37 -6.62 7.54
CA GLU A 84 -1.58 -5.17 7.55
C GLU A 84 -1.54 -4.59 6.12
N TYR A 85 -2.67 -4.07 5.67
CA TYR A 85 -2.80 -3.44 4.36
C TYR A 85 -2.85 -1.92 4.49
N LEU A 86 -1.74 -1.28 4.12
CA LEU A 86 -1.56 0.18 4.08
C LEU A 86 -1.90 0.86 5.43
N GLY A 87 -1.40 0.30 6.54
CA GLY A 87 -1.57 0.87 7.88
C GLY A 87 -2.76 0.32 8.68
N ASP A 88 -3.59 -0.51 8.08
CA ASP A 88 -4.75 -1.10 8.75
C ASP A 88 -4.74 -2.63 8.68
N LYS A 89 -5.31 -3.26 9.71
CA LYS A 89 -5.42 -4.73 9.78
C LYS A 89 -6.35 -5.32 8.70
N LEU A 90 -5.92 -6.45 8.15
CA LEU A 90 -6.71 -7.32 7.29
C LEU A 90 -7.58 -8.25 8.13
N ASP A 91 -8.89 -8.11 7.95
CA ASP A 91 -9.90 -9.03 8.45
C ASP A 91 -10.73 -9.61 7.28
N GLY A 92 -11.66 -10.51 7.58
CA GLY A 92 -12.51 -11.13 6.56
C GLY A 92 -13.34 -10.13 5.74
N LYS A 93 -13.82 -9.04 6.35
CA LYS A 93 -14.61 -8.01 5.66
C LYS A 93 -13.73 -7.23 4.70
N ARG A 94 -12.55 -6.81 5.17
CA ARG A 94 -11.56 -6.07 4.37
C ARG A 94 -11.01 -6.92 3.24
N CYS A 95 -10.70 -8.19 3.49
CA CYS A 95 -10.33 -9.14 2.46
C CYS A 95 -11.43 -9.25 1.39
N ASN A 96 -12.71 -9.38 1.76
CA ASN A 96 -13.79 -9.44 0.76
C ASN A 96 -13.92 -8.16 -0.06
N SER A 97 -13.76 -6.98 0.56
CA SER A 97 -13.74 -5.69 -0.14
C SER A 97 -12.56 -5.57 -1.09
N LEU A 98 -11.36 -5.94 -0.63
CA LEU A 98 -10.14 -5.95 -1.44
C LEU A 98 -10.25 -6.89 -2.63
N ARG A 99 -10.81 -8.09 -2.43
CA ARG A 99 -11.07 -9.04 -3.52
C ARG A 99 -11.84 -8.37 -4.64
N LYS A 100 -12.96 -7.72 -4.32
CA LYS A 100 -13.83 -7.06 -5.29
C LYS A 100 -13.09 -5.94 -6.03
N MET A 101 -12.33 -5.11 -5.30
CA MET A 101 -11.53 -4.03 -5.88
C MET A 101 -10.44 -4.57 -6.81
N MET A 102 -9.68 -5.57 -6.37
CA MET A 102 -8.60 -6.18 -7.15
C MET A 102 -9.13 -6.86 -8.40
N TYR A 103 -10.32 -7.44 -8.37
CA TYR A 103 -10.96 -8.04 -9.55
C TYR A 103 -11.24 -7.06 -10.68
N VAL A 104 -11.46 -5.78 -10.34
CA VAL A 104 -11.65 -4.72 -11.34
C VAL A 104 -10.29 -4.27 -11.90
N LYS A 105 -9.24 -4.31 -11.08
CA LYS A 105 -7.90 -3.84 -11.44
C LYS A 105 -7.05 -4.87 -12.21
N TYR A 106 -7.18 -6.16 -11.91
CA TYR A 106 -6.31 -7.24 -12.39
C TYR A 106 -7.04 -8.28 -13.22
#